data_AF-A0A8S3HM08-F1
#
_entry.id   AF-A0A8S3HM08-F1
#
_cell.length_a   1.000
_cell.length_b   1.000
_cell.length_c   1.000
_cell.angle_alpha   90.00
_cell.angle_beta   90.00
_cell.angle_gamma   90.00
#
_symmetry.space_group_name_H-M   'P 1'
#
loop_
_entity.id
_entity.type
_entity.pdbx_description
1 polymer ?
#
loop_
_entity_poly.entity_id
_entity_poly.type
_entity_poly.pdbx_seq_one_letter_code
_entity_poly.pdbx_strand_id
1 'polypeptide(L)'
;YFTYAPRTSVPLSTKYHSYTFIYLQNAIERAIISAHTGTNLSYGIETQQMPYPCWSSDQFVKSISRMLPLLMVLSWIFTVSMNVKDIVQEKEKRLKEIMKIMGLKDSVHWFTWFILCTTAMILTAILLVLLLKFGKIIQFSNIFVLFVFFIAYTFATITQCFLISVFFNRANLAACGAGIIYFLLYLPYTIVINYDAQIKTWQRVIACLSSTVSFGIGCDYIARFEGMAQGIQWFNLNKSMKPNDNFTVLYC
;
A
#
# COMPACT_ATOMS: atom_id res chain seq x y z
N TYR A 1 -23.27 -4.61 5.07
CA TYR A 1 -21.95 -4.51 4.42
C TYR A 1 -22.10 -3.77 3.10
N PHE A 2 -21.82 -2.47 3.07
CA PHE A 2 -21.76 -1.72 1.82
C PHE A 2 -20.38 -2.00 1.19
N THR A 3 -20.36 -2.62 0.01
CA THR A 3 -19.14 -2.71 -0.77
C THR A 3 -19.01 -1.43 -1.59
N TYR A 4 -17.96 -0.64 -1.33
CA TYR A 4 -17.66 0.62 -2.04
C TYR A 4 -17.27 0.42 -3.53
N ALA A 5 -17.19 -0.82 -3.99
CA ALA A 5 -16.84 -1.18 -5.35
C ALA A 5 -18.10 -1.27 -6.25
N PRO A 6 -17.96 -0.97 -7.55
CA PRO A 6 -19.04 -1.17 -8.52
C PRO A 6 -19.49 -2.63 -8.54
N ARG A 7 -20.79 -2.85 -8.76
CA ARG A 7 -21.40 -4.17 -8.84
C ARG A 7 -21.01 -4.82 -10.16
N THR A 8 -20.03 -5.71 -10.14
CA THR A 8 -19.50 -6.38 -11.33
C THR A 8 -20.40 -7.52 -11.83
N SER A 9 -21.25 -8.08 -10.97
CA SER A 9 -22.21 -9.14 -11.32
C SER A 9 -23.64 -8.71 -10.98
N VAL A 10 -24.37 -8.26 -12.00
CA VAL A 10 -25.76 -7.78 -11.86
C VAL A 10 -26.65 -8.82 -11.16
N PRO A 11 -26.68 -10.12 -11.55
CA PRO A 11 -27.64 -11.08 -10.98
C PRO A 11 -27.42 -11.35 -9.49
N LEU A 12 -26.15 -11.45 -9.07
CA LEU A 12 -25.76 -11.66 -7.66
C LEU A 12 -25.98 -10.40 -6.82
N SER A 13 -25.68 -9.24 -7.39
CA SER A 13 -25.78 -7.97 -6.67
C SER A 13 -27.23 -7.51 -6.47
N THR A 14 -28.14 -7.84 -7.39
CA THR A 14 -29.57 -7.56 -7.28
C THR A 14 -30.37 -8.75 -6.76
N LYS A 15 -29.74 -9.75 -6.14
CA LYS A 15 -30.38 -11.00 -5.70
C LYS A 15 -31.72 -10.82 -4.98
N TYR A 16 -31.86 -9.79 -4.15
CA TYR A 16 -33.10 -9.51 -3.41
C TYR A 16 -34.25 -9.03 -4.30
N HIS A 17 -33.91 -8.35 -5.40
CA HIS A 17 -34.82 -7.99 -6.48
C HIS A 17 -35.09 -9.19 -7.39
N SER A 18 -34.03 -9.87 -7.83
CA SER A 18 -34.09 -11.02 -8.76
C SER A 18 -34.86 -12.21 -8.19
N TYR A 19 -34.70 -12.49 -6.89
CA TYR A 19 -35.40 -13.57 -6.16
C TYR A 19 -36.71 -13.10 -5.51
N THR A 20 -37.20 -11.91 -5.87
CA THR A 20 -38.51 -11.38 -5.44
C THR A 20 -38.65 -11.13 -3.92
N PHE A 21 -37.58 -11.28 -3.14
CA PHE A 21 -37.59 -11.11 -1.69
C PHE A 21 -38.10 -9.73 -1.25
N ILE A 22 -37.71 -8.65 -1.96
CA ILE A 22 -38.14 -7.28 -1.65
C ILE A 22 -39.67 -7.13 -1.77
N TYR A 23 -40.28 -7.77 -2.78
CA TYR A 23 -41.73 -7.71 -2.98
C TYR A 23 -42.46 -8.48 -1.87
N LEU A 24 -41.95 -9.65 -1.48
CA LEU A 24 -42.50 -10.43 -0.37
C LEU A 24 -42.38 -9.67 0.95
N GLN A 25 -41.23 -9.06 1.22
CA GLN A 25 -41.00 -8.24 2.42
C GLN A 25 -41.99 -7.06 2.46
N ASN A 26 -42.16 -6.33 1.36
CA ASN A 26 -43.10 -5.22 1.27
C ASN A 26 -44.56 -5.68 1.48
N ALA A 27 -44.96 -6.84 0.94
CA ALA A 27 -46.30 -7.38 1.13
C ALA A 27 -46.58 -7.76 2.60
N ILE A 28 -45.61 -8.40 3.26
CA ILE A 28 -45.72 -8.78 4.67
C ILE A 28 -45.74 -7.54 5.56
N GLU A 29 -44.85 -6.58 5.35
CA GLU A 29 -44.81 -5.34 6.13
C GLU A 29 -46.11 -4.55 6.01
N ARG A 30 -46.70 -4.47 4.80
CA ARG A 30 -48.03 -3.85 4.60
C ARG A 30 -49.13 -4.56 5.39
N ALA A 31 -49.14 -5.89 5.39
CA ALA A 31 -50.14 -6.69 6.12
C ALA A 31 -50.01 -6.50 7.64
N ILE A 32 -48.79 -6.40 8.15
CA ILE A 32 -48.54 -6.14 9.58
C ILE A 32 -48.97 -4.71 9.94
N ILE A 33 -48.62 -3.72 9.12
CA ILE A 33 -49.01 -2.33 9.38
C ILE A 33 -50.53 -2.18 9.37
N SER A 34 -51.22 -2.76 8.38
CA SER A 34 -52.69 -2.69 8.31
C SER A 34 -53.36 -3.40 9.49
N ALA A 35 -52.80 -4.51 9.96
CA ALA A 35 -53.31 -5.22 11.13
C ALA A 35 -53.18 -4.40 12.44
N HIS A 36 -52.09 -3.64 12.60
CA HIS A 36 -51.86 -2.85 13.81
C HIS A 36 -52.51 -1.46 13.81
N THR A 37 -52.59 -0.80 12.66
CA THR A 37 -53.14 0.57 12.57
C THR A 37 -54.61 0.59 12.13
N GLY A 38 -55.14 -0.51 11.60
CA GLY A 38 -56.51 -0.57 11.06
C GLY A 38 -56.72 0.24 9.78
N THR A 39 -55.64 0.81 9.23
CA THR A 39 -55.67 1.65 8.02
C THR A 39 -54.97 0.96 6.85
N ASN A 40 -55.59 0.97 5.67
CA ASN A 40 -54.95 0.50 4.45
C ASN A 40 -53.98 1.57 3.90
N LEU A 41 -52.71 1.19 3.71
CA LEU A 41 -51.68 2.06 3.15
C LEU A 41 -51.93 2.29 1.65
N SER A 42 -52.03 3.56 1.22
CA SER A 42 -52.34 3.96 -0.16
C SER A 42 -51.13 4.20 -1.06
N TYR A 43 -49.89 4.15 -0.55
CA TYR A 43 -48.69 4.51 -1.31
C TYR A 43 -47.85 3.29 -1.75
N GLY A 44 -47.25 3.38 -2.93
CA GLY A 44 -46.31 2.41 -3.48
C GLY A 44 -44.89 2.67 -2.95
N ILE A 45 -44.16 1.60 -2.58
CA ILE A 45 -42.73 1.72 -2.26
C ILE A 45 -41.98 1.31 -3.52
N GLU A 46 -41.27 2.27 -4.11
CA GLU A 46 -40.38 2.04 -5.24
C GLU A 46 -38.93 2.03 -4.78
N THR A 47 -38.11 1.23 -5.45
CA THR A 47 -36.68 1.14 -5.14
C THR A 47 -35.89 1.63 -6.34
N GLN A 48 -35.06 2.65 -6.11
CA GLN A 48 -34.22 3.22 -7.15
C GLN A 48 -32.75 2.97 -6.82
N GLN A 49 -31.99 2.50 -7.81
CA GLN A 49 -30.53 2.41 -7.69
C GLN A 49 -29.94 3.79 -7.90
N MET A 50 -29.02 4.20 -7.02
CA MET A 50 -28.25 5.42 -7.21
C MET A 50 -27.22 5.21 -8.35
N PRO A 51 -27.08 6.17 -9.28
CA PRO A 51 -26.09 6.05 -10.35
C PRO A 51 -24.68 6.06 -9.77
N TYR A 52 -23.84 5.16 -10.28
CA TYR A 52 -22.42 5.12 -9.96
C TYR A 52 -21.61 5.80 -11.08
N PRO A 53 -20.54 6.54 -10.79
CA PRO A 53 -19.70 7.14 -11.82
C PRO A 53 -19.13 6.10 -12.79
N CYS A 54 -18.77 6.54 -14.00
CA CYS A 54 -18.15 5.67 -15.00
C CYS A 54 -16.88 5.01 -14.42
N TRP A 55 -16.76 3.69 -14.56
CA TRP A 55 -15.66 2.90 -14.00
C TRP A 55 -15.10 1.96 -15.07
N SER A 56 -13.77 1.89 -15.18
CA SER A 56 -13.07 0.88 -15.99
C SER A 56 -12.58 -0.24 -15.09
N SER A 57 -13.03 -1.47 -15.32
CA SER A 57 -12.69 -2.62 -14.46
C SER A 57 -11.68 -3.55 -15.12
N ASP A 58 -10.40 -3.22 -14.99
CA ASP A 58 -9.32 -4.12 -15.40
C ASP A 58 -8.92 -5.05 -14.24
N GLN A 59 -9.47 -6.27 -14.25
CA GLN A 59 -9.19 -7.29 -13.24
C GLN A 59 -7.69 -7.63 -13.16
N PHE A 60 -6.98 -7.53 -14.28
CA PHE A 60 -5.54 -7.72 -14.37
C PHE A 60 -4.77 -6.64 -13.60
N VAL A 61 -5.05 -5.37 -13.88
CA VAL A 61 -4.41 -4.21 -13.20
C VAL A 61 -4.69 -4.26 -11.70
N LYS A 62 -5.92 -4.59 -11.30
CA LYS A 62 -6.31 -4.73 -9.88
C LYS A 62 -5.62 -5.90 -9.17
N SER A 63 -5.31 -6.97 -9.89
CA SER A 63 -4.62 -8.13 -9.32
C SER A 63 -3.12 -7.88 -9.21
N ILE A 64 -2.50 -7.35 -10.27
CA ILE A 64 -1.09 -6.97 -10.28
C ILE A 64 -0.81 -5.91 -9.23
N SER A 65 -1.66 -4.90 -9.12
CA SER A 65 -1.44 -3.82 -8.16
C SER A 65 -1.43 -4.29 -6.70
N ARG A 66 -2.20 -5.33 -6.37
CA ARG A 66 -2.17 -5.96 -5.04
C ARG A 66 -0.92 -6.80 -4.81
N MET A 67 -0.36 -7.37 -5.88
CA MET A 67 0.87 -8.17 -5.83
C MET A 67 2.14 -7.32 -5.94
N LEU A 68 2.03 -6.08 -6.43
CA LEU A 68 3.16 -5.19 -6.69
C LEU A 68 4.03 -4.98 -5.44
N PRO A 69 3.48 -4.71 -4.23
CA PRO A 69 4.30 -4.60 -3.02
C PRO A 69 5.10 -5.86 -2.70
N LEU A 70 4.50 -7.03 -2.89
CA LEU A 70 5.17 -8.31 -2.66
C LEU A 70 6.33 -8.51 -3.65
N LEU A 71 6.08 -8.27 -4.94
CA LEU A 71 7.11 -8.37 -5.98
C LEU A 71 8.27 -7.40 -5.72
N MET A 72 7.97 -6.20 -5.25
CA MET A 72 8.96 -5.19 -4.89
C MET A 72 9.83 -5.63 -3.70
N VAL A 73 9.21 -6.10 -2.62
CA VAL A 73 9.93 -6.62 -1.46
C VAL A 73 10.84 -7.77 -1.86
N LEU A 74 10.36 -8.69 -2.71
CA LEU A 74 11.18 -9.80 -3.23
C LEU A 74 12.31 -9.32 -4.14
N SER A 75 12.10 -8.29 -4.96
CA SER A 75 13.15 -7.77 -5.84
C SER A 75 14.28 -7.10 -5.08
N TRP A 76 13.95 -6.39 -3.98
CA TRP A 76 14.92 -5.61 -3.20
C TRP A 76 15.47 -6.34 -1.98
N ILE A 77 14.97 -7.54 -1.67
CA ILE A 77 15.48 -8.36 -0.55
C ILE A 77 16.98 -8.61 -0.69
N PHE A 78 17.45 -8.89 -1.91
CA PHE A 78 18.85 -9.16 -2.19
C PHE A 78 19.71 -7.91 -1.99
N THR A 79 19.28 -6.78 -2.55
CA THR A 79 19.99 -5.50 -2.41
C THR A 79 20.06 -5.05 -0.95
N VAL A 80 18.95 -5.18 -0.20
CA VAL A 80 18.90 -4.87 1.23
C VAL A 80 19.85 -5.77 2.03
N SER A 81 19.84 -7.08 1.74
CA SER A 81 20.71 -8.05 2.43
C SER A 81 22.18 -7.77 2.16
N MET A 82 22.54 -7.41 0.93
CA MET A 82 23.92 -7.07 0.57
C MET A 82 24.36 -5.74 1.21
N ASN A 83 23.53 -4.70 1.19
CA ASN A 83 23.83 -3.43 1.87
C ASN A 83 24.10 -3.63 3.37
N VAL A 84 23.27 -4.42 4.06
CA VAL A 84 23.49 -4.72 5.48
C VAL A 84 24.75 -5.56 5.68
N LYS A 85 24.99 -6.55 4.82
CA LYS A 85 26.20 -7.38 4.86
C LYS A 85 27.45 -6.52 4.76
N ASP A 86 27.51 -5.60 3.80
CA ASP A 86 28.71 -4.81 3.56
C ASP A 86 29.05 -3.89 4.75
N ILE A 87 28.04 -3.28 5.36
CA ILE A 87 28.21 -2.47 6.58
C ILE A 87 28.70 -3.33 7.75
N VAL A 88 28.10 -4.51 7.95
CA VAL A 88 28.50 -5.42 9.03
C VAL A 88 29.87 -6.04 8.75
N GLN A 89 30.23 -6.26 7.49
CA GLN A 89 31.55 -6.74 7.08
C GLN A 89 32.63 -5.71 7.40
N GLU A 90 32.35 -4.43 7.17
CA GLU A 90 33.26 -3.36 7.57
C GLU A 90 33.42 -3.28 9.09
N LYS A 91 32.30 -3.41 9.83
CA LYS A 91 32.28 -3.49 11.30
C LYS A 91 33.06 -4.71 11.82
N GLU A 92 32.90 -5.87 11.20
CA GLU A 92 33.57 -7.13 11.58
C GLU A 92 35.09 -7.03 11.41
N LYS A 93 35.56 -6.37 10.34
CA LYS A 93 36.99 -6.13 10.09
C LYS A 93 37.55 -4.92 10.85
N ARG A 94 36.72 -4.19 11.62
CA ARG A 94 37.07 -2.95 12.33
C ARG A 94 37.67 -1.86 11.42
N LEU A 95 37.34 -1.88 10.12
CA LEU A 95 37.88 -0.90 9.17
C LEU A 95 37.43 0.53 9.52
N LYS A 96 36.20 0.67 10.04
CA LYS A 96 35.70 1.95 10.56
C LYS A 96 36.59 2.55 11.66
N GLU A 97 37.09 1.73 12.59
CA GLU A 97 37.96 2.20 13.68
C GLU A 97 39.31 2.66 13.13
N ILE A 98 39.86 1.93 12.14
CA ILE A 98 41.10 2.32 11.45
C ILE A 98 40.93 3.67 10.74
N MET A 99 39.81 3.88 10.04
CA MET A 99 39.51 5.16 9.37
C MET A 99 39.36 6.31 10.36
N LYS A 100 38.83 6.03 11.56
CA LYS A 100 38.74 7.02 12.65
C LYS A 100 40.12 7.41 13.19
N ILE A 101 41.04 6.45 13.31
CA ILE A 101 42.44 6.72 13.70
C ILE A 101 43.15 7.56 12.63
N MET A 102 42.82 7.37 11.34
CA MET A 102 43.31 8.20 10.23
C MET A 102 42.71 9.63 10.19
N GLY A 103 41.86 9.99 11.16
CA GLY A 103 41.29 11.34 11.28
C GLY A 103 39.95 11.55 10.59
N LEU A 104 39.29 10.49 10.11
CA LEU A 104 37.95 10.61 9.50
C LEU A 104 36.88 10.82 10.59
N LYS A 105 36.00 11.79 10.37
CA LYS A 105 34.83 12.02 11.24
C LYS A 105 33.76 10.95 11.02
N ASP A 106 33.16 10.47 12.12
CA ASP A 106 32.10 9.45 12.09
C ASP A 106 30.90 9.86 11.21
N SER A 107 30.53 11.15 11.20
CA SER A 107 29.43 11.66 10.38
C SER A 107 29.68 11.45 8.89
N VAL A 108 30.90 11.72 8.41
CA VAL A 108 31.24 11.58 6.99
C VAL A 108 31.13 10.13 6.55
N HIS A 109 31.56 9.20 7.41
CA HIS A 109 31.46 7.77 7.13
C HIS A 109 30.00 7.31 6.93
N TRP A 110 29.08 7.72 7.81
CA TRP A 110 27.66 7.41 7.66
C TRP A 110 27.03 8.07 6.43
N PHE A 111 27.40 9.32 6.12
CA PHE A 111 26.96 9.99 4.90
C PHE A 111 27.44 9.28 3.63
N THR A 112 28.69 8.82 3.60
CA THR A 112 29.23 8.05 2.47
C THR A 112 28.43 6.77 2.25
N TRP A 113 28.18 5.99 3.30
CA TRP A 113 27.33 4.81 3.21
C TRP A 113 25.91 5.14 2.73
N PHE A 114 25.32 6.22 3.25
CA PHE A 114 23.99 6.65 2.83
C PHE A 114 23.94 6.98 1.34
N ILE A 115 24.91 7.75 0.83
CA ILE A 115 25.00 8.11 -0.59
C ILE A 115 25.26 6.88 -1.46
N LEU A 116 26.14 5.97 -1.03
CA LEU A 116 26.48 4.75 -1.78
C LEU A 116 25.28 3.82 -1.89
N CYS A 117 24.57 3.55 -0.79
CA CYS A 117 23.35 2.75 -0.81
C CYS A 117 22.23 3.45 -1.61
N THR A 118 22.10 4.77 -1.47
CA THR A 118 21.11 5.58 -2.19
C THR A 118 21.30 5.52 -3.69
N THR A 119 22.51 5.76 -4.17
CA THR A 119 22.82 5.74 -5.60
C THR A 119 22.56 4.36 -6.21
N ALA A 120 22.90 3.28 -5.50
CA ALA A 120 22.60 1.91 -5.93
C ALA A 120 21.09 1.63 -6.04
N MET A 121 20.27 2.11 -5.08
CA MET A 121 18.82 1.88 -5.10
C MET A 121 18.05 2.84 -6.01
N ILE A 122 18.52 4.07 -6.21
CA ILE A 122 17.87 5.04 -7.12
C ILE A 122 17.90 4.52 -8.55
N LEU A 123 18.99 3.91 -9.01
CA LEU A 123 19.09 3.38 -10.36
C LEU A 123 18.01 2.31 -10.62
N THR A 124 17.82 1.38 -9.69
CA THR A 124 16.80 0.34 -9.82
C THR A 124 15.39 0.90 -9.68
N ALA A 125 15.19 1.93 -8.83
CA ALA A 125 13.92 2.65 -8.71
C ALA A 125 13.53 3.39 -10.01
N ILE A 126 14.48 4.05 -10.68
CA ILE A 126 14.23 4.72 -11.97
C ILE A 126 13.78 3.71 -13.01
N LEU A 127 14.51 2.60 -13.16
CA LEU A 127 14.16 1.53 -14.10
C LEU A 127 12.76 0.98 -13.84
N LEU A 128 12.41 0.81 -12.56
CA LEU A 128 11.10 0.33 -12.18
C LEU A 128 9.97 1.31 -12.52
N VAL A 129 10.16 2.60 -12.23
CA VAL A 129 9.20 3.66 -12.56
C VAL A 129 8.96 3.74 -14.07
N LEU A 130 10.03 3.62 -14.87
CA LEU A 130 9.93 3.54 -16.33
C LEU A 130 9.15 2.29 -16.76
N LEU A 131 9.44 1.12 -16.20
CA LEU A 131 8.74 -0.13 -16.50
C LEU A 131 7.24 -0.02 -16.16
N LEU A 132 6.88 0.53 -15.00
CA LEU A 132 5.48 0.69 -14.60
C LEU A 132 4.70 1.63 -15.55
N LYS A 133 5.34 2.70 -16.02
CA LYS A 133 4.70 3.68 -16.92
C LYS A 133 4.62 3.17 -18.35
N PHE A 134 5.72 2.71 -18.92
CA PHE A 134 5.77 2.22 -20.31
C PHE A 134 5.14 0.84 -20.47
N GLY A 135 5.15 0.02 -19.41
CA GLY A 135 4.45 -1.26 -19.34
C GLY A 135 2.93 -1.14 -19.21
N LYS A 136 2.38 0.10 -19.23
CA LYS A 136 0.93 0.39 -19.13
C LYS A 136 0.25 -0.24 -17.91
N ILE A 137 1.00 -0.44 -16.83
CA ILE A 137 0.45 -0.95 -15.55
C ILE A 137 -0.18 0.22 -14.78
N ILE A 138 0.51 1.38 -14.77
CA ILE A 138 0.05 2.62 -14.14
C ILE A 138 0.05 3.72 -15.21
N GLN A 139 -1.02 3.77 -16.00
CA GLN A 139 -1.17 4.65 -17.16
C GLN A 139 -1.57 6.08 -16.77
N PHE A 140 -2.52 6.26 -15.86
CA PHE A 140 -3.14 7.55 -15.52
C PHE A 140 -2.31 8.37 -14.53
N SER A 141 -1.53 7.73 -13.68
CA SER A 141 -0.72 8.41 -12.67
C SER A 141 0.45 9.22 -13.27
N ASN A 142 0.78 10.34 -12.60
CA ASN A 142 1.90 11.19 -13.00
C ASN A 142 3.26 10.53 -12.71
N ILE A 143 4.14 10.52 -13.71
CA ILE A 143 5.47 9.90 -13.61
C ILE A 143 6.33 10.51 -12.49
N PHE A 144 6.23 11.84 -12.29
CA PHE A 144 7.04 12.55 -11.33
C PHE A 144 6.59 12.27 -9.89
N VAL A 145 5.27 12.12 -9.66
CA VAL A 145 4.73 11.72 -8.35
C VAL A 145 5.21 10.31 -7.99
N LEU A 146 5.15 9.37 -8.94
CA LEU A 146 5.66 8.02 -8.74
C LEU A 146 7.16 8.05 -8.42
N PHE A 147 7.95 8.81 -9.18
CA PHE A 147 9.39 8.92 -8.94
C PHE A 147 9.72 9.42 -7.53
N VAL A 148 9.05 10.48 -7.06
CA VAL A 148 9.22 11.01 -5.69
C VAL A 148 8.81 9.98 -4.64
N PHE A 149 7.72 9.25 -4.86
CA PHE A 149 7.27 8.18 -3.96
C PHE A 149 8.30 7.05 -3.83
N PHE A 150 8.87 6.59 -4.96
CA PHE A 150 9.90 5.56 -4.92
C PHE A 150 11.21 6.03 -4.28
N ILE A 151 11.62 7.30 -4.49
CA ILE A 151 12.79 7.85 -3.80
C ILE A 151 12.57 7.90 -2.29
N ALA A 152 11.43 8.41 -1.83
CA ALA A 152 11.10 8.46 -0.40
C ALA A 152 11.16 7.05 0.22
N TYR A 153 10.65 6.05 -0.51
CA TYR A 153 10.77 4.66 -0.10
C TYR A 153 12.22 4.18 -0.04
N THR A 154 13.08 4.50 -1.02
CA THR A 154 14.51 4.13 -0.96
C THR A 154 15.23 4.75 0.25
N PHE A 155 14.91 5.99 0.63
CA PHE A 155 15.49 6.58 1.83
C PHE A 155 15.02 5.87 3.10
N ALA A 156 13.72 5.56 3.19
CA ALA A 156 13.17 4.81 4.31
C ALA A 156 13.80 3.42 4.42
N THR A 157 13.95 2.68 3.32
CA THR A 157 14.56 1.34 3.33
C THR A 157 16.02 1.40 3.74
N ILE A 158 16.80 2.40 3.30
CA ILE A 158 18.21 2.54 3.68
C ILE A 158 18.36 2.83 5.17
N THR A 159 17.55 3.73 5.73
CA THR A 159 17.57 4.00 7.18
C THR A 159 17.18 2.76 7.99
N GLN A 160 16.23 1.97 7.49
CA GLN A 160 15.87 0.68 8.08
C GLN A 160 17.01 -0.35 7.98
N CYS A 161 17.76 -0.38 6.87
CA CYS A 161 18.97 -1.22 6.74
C CYS A 161 20.04 -0.84 7.77
N PHE A 162 20.27 0.46 7.98
CA PHE A 162 21.20 0.94 9.00
C PHE A 162 20.77 0.50 10.40
N LEU A 163 19.48 0.63 10.73
CA LEU A 163 18.94 0.14 12.00
C LEU A 163 19.18 -1.36 12.18
N ILE A 164 18.89 -2.17 11.15
CA ILE A 164 19.10 -3.63 11.18
C ILE A 164 20.59 -3.97 11.36
N SER A 165 21.49 -3.25 10.70
CA SER A 165 22.94 -3.51 10.74
C SER A 165 23.54 -3.39 12.15
N VAL A 166 22.94 -2.58 13.03
CA VAL A 166 23.42 -2.38 14.41
C VAL A 166 23.35 -3.67 15.23
N PHE A 167 22.32 -4.50 15.02
CA PHE A 167 22.08 -5.73 15.80
C PHE A 167 23.01 -6.89 15.45
N PHE A 168 23.76 -6.80 14.36
CA PHE A 168 24.61 -7.89 13.90
C PHE A 168 26.10 -7.57 14.01
N ASN A 169 26.89 -8.61 14.27
CA ASN A 169 28.36 -8.52 14.40
C ASN A 169 29.12 -9.40 13.40
N ARG A 170 28.42 -10.29 12.66
CA ARG A 170 29.00 -11.21 11.67
C ARG A 170 28.34 -10.97 10.31
N ALA A 171 29.12 -10.74 9.27
CA ALA A 171 28.62 -10.32 7.96
C ALA A 171 27.67 -11.34 7.32
N ASN A 172 28.06 -12.62 7.28
CA ASN A 172 27.26 -13.66 6.64
C ASN A 172 25.94 -13.94 7.38
N LEU A 173 25.96 -13.83 8.72
CA LEU A 173 24.74 -13.96 9.52
C LEU A 173 23.82 -12.75 9.32
N ALA A 174 24.40 -11.55 9.23
CA ALA A 174 23.66 -10.32 8.94
C ALA A 174 23.01 -10.36 7.55
N ALA A 175 23.69 -10.91 6.54
CA ALA A 175 23.13 -11.05 5.20
C ALA A 175 21.85 -11.89 5.19
N CYS A 176 21.89 -13.09 5.78
CA CYS A 176 20.71 -13.96 5.88
C CYS A 176 19.64 -13.35 6.79
N GLY A 177 20.05 -12.81 7.94
CA GLY A 177 19.14 -12.21 8.93
C GLY A 177 18.40 -10.98 8.39
N ALA A 178 19.09 -10.10 7.67
CA ALA A 178 18.51 -8.88 7.10
C ALA A 178 17.43 -9.20 6.07
N GLY A 179 17.66 -10.17 5.17
CA GLY A 179 16.64 -10.59 4.22
C GLY A 179 15.39 -11.14 4.90
N ILE A 180 15.57 -12.00 5.91
CA ILE A 180 14.46 -12.56 6.70
C ILE A 180 13.71 -11.46 7.45
N ILE A 181 14.42 -10.57 8.15
CA ILE A 181 13.81 -9.45 8.89
C ILE A 181 13.03 -8.54 7.94
N TYR A 182 13.61 -8.22 6.78
CA TYR A 182 12.94 -7.39 5.77
C TYR A 182 11.65 -8.03 5.24
N PHE A 183 11.67 -9.34 5.00
CA PHE A 183 10.46 -10.08 4.62
C PHE A 183 9.42 -10.16 5.76
N LEU A 184 9.85 -10.36 7.01
CA LEU A 184 8.96 -10.34 8.16
C LEU A 184 8.30 -8.98 8.36
N LEU A 185 9.03 -7.89 8.12
CA LEU A 185 8.51 -6.52 8.19
C LEU A 185 7.46 -6.21 7.12
N TYR A 186 7.35 -7.03 6.06
CA TYR A 186 6.26 -6.95 5.09
C TYR A 186 4.96 -7.61 5.59
N LEU A 187 5.01 -8.63 6.45
CA LEU A 187 3.80 -9.34 6.90
C LEU A 187 2.72 -8.45 7.52
N PRO A 188 3.02 -7.45 8.37
CA PRO A 188 2.01 -6.55 8.93
C PRO A 188 1.16 -5.84 7.87
N TYR A 189 1.70 -5.54 6.69
CA TYR A 189 0.94 -4.93 5.59
C TYR A 189 -0.22 -5.82 5.13
N THR A 190 0.01 -7.13 5.04
CA THR A 190 -1.04 -8.09 4.67
C THR A 190 -2.19 -8.07 5.68
N ILE A 191 -1.89 -7.91 6.97
CA ILE A 191 -2.89 -7.78 8.03
C ILE A 191 -3.67 -6.47 7.85
N VAL A 192 -2.96 -5.35 7.60
CA VAL A 192 -3.59 -4.03 7.43
C VAL A 192 -4.61 -4.02 6.28
N ILE A 193 -4.30 -4.65 5.14
CA ILE A 193 -5.24 -4.73 4.02
C ILE A 193 -6.44 -5.62 4.33
N ASN A 194 -6.25 -6.77 4.97
CA ASN A 194 -7.36 -7.68 5.27
C ASN A 194 -8.34 -7.09 6.30
N TYR A 195 -7.83 -6.31 7.26
CA TYR A 195 -8.62 -5.67 8.32
C TYR A 195 -8.86 -4.17 8.06
N ASP A 196 -8.77 -3.72 6.82
CA ASP A 196 -8.82 -2.30 6.42
C ASP A 196 -10.12 -1.58 6.85
N ALA A 197 -11.21 -2.32 7.08
CA ALA A 197 -12.49 -1.80 7.55
C ALA A 197 -12.56 -1.51 9.07
N GLN A 198 -11.71 -2.14 9.88
CA GLN A 198 -11.75 -2.06 11.35
C GLN A 198 -10.60 -1.22 11.94
N ILE A 199 -9.53 -1.03 11.17
CA ILE A 199 -8.32 -0.35 11.62
C ILE A 199 -8.54 1.17 11.64
N LYS A 200 -8.18 1.79 12.78
CA LYS A 200 -8.21 3.25 12.96
C LYS A 200 -6.99 3.92 12.30
N THR A 201 -7.10 5.19 11.93
CA THR A 201 -6.03 5.98 11.30
C THR A 201 -4.71 5.93 12.07
N TRP A 202 -4.72 6.07 13.40
CA TRP A 202 -3.50 6.05 14.22
C TRP A 202 -2.74 4.72 14.15
N GLN A 203 -3.46 3.59 14.07
CA GLN A 203 -2.85 2.27 13.95
C GLN A 203 -2.15 2.10 12.60
N ARG A 204 -2.70 2.70 11.53
CA ARG A 204 -2.03 2.72 10.23
C ARG A 204 -0.76 3.54 10.26
N VAL A 205 -0.77 4.71 10.90
CA VAL A 205 0.43 5.56 11.04
C VAL A 205 1.53 4.82 11.78
N ILE A 206 1.22 4.09 12.85
CA ILE A 206 2.21 3.25 13.55
C ILE A 206 2.71 2.12 12.65
N ALA A 207 1.82 1.49 11.89
CA ALA A 207 2.21 0.43 10.96
C ALA A 207 3.14 0.97 9.84
N CYS A 208 2.95 2.20 9.39
CA CYS A 208 3.81 2.89 8.41
C CYS A 208 5.25 3.16 8.90
N LEU A 209 5.56 2.97 10.20
CA LEU A 209 6.93 3.08 10.70
C LEU A 209 7.87 2.08 10.01
N SER A 210 7.33 0.93 9.58
CA SER A 210 8.05 -0.02 8.75
C SER A 210 7.98 0.42 7.29
N SER A 211 9.13 0.58 6.63
CA SER A 211 9.19 1.08 5.25
C SER A 211 8.41 0.18 4.29
N THR A 212 8.45 -1.13 4.49
CA THR A 212 7.74 -2.14 3.69
C THR A 212 6.22 -2.01 3.81
N VAL A 213 5.72 -1.58 4.97
CA VAL A 213 4.29 -1.40 5.21
C VAL A 213 3.79 -0.09 4.63
N SER A 214 4.50 1.01 4.87
CA SER A 214 4.21 2.30 4.25
C SER A 214 4.15 2.16 2.73
N PHE A 215 5.15 1.52 2.12
CA PHE A 215 5.19 1.29 0.68
C PHE A 215 4.01 0.44 0.19
N GLY A 216 3.69 -0.64 0.89
CA GLY A 216 2.54 -1.47 0.52
C GLY A 216 1.23 -0.69 0.54
N ILE A 217 0.98 0.09 1.60
CA ILE A 217 -0.21 0.93 1.70
C ILE A 217 -0.21 1.99 0.59
N GLY A 218 0.91 2.68 0.35
CA GLY A 218 1.04 3.66 -0.72
C GLY A 218 0.75 3.08 -2.11
N CYS A 219 1.24 1.88 -2.42
CA CYS A 219 0.93 1.18 -3.65
C CYS A 219 -0.54 0.79 -3.77
N ASP A 220 -1.19 0.36 -2.68
CA ASP A 220 -2.65 0.10 -2.67
C ASP A 220 -3.44 1.39 -2.97
N TYR A 221 -3.03 2.53 -2.42
CA TYR A 221 -3.65 3.82 -2.75
C TYR A 221 -3.46 4.21 -4.23
N ILE A 222 -2.23 4.09 -4.75
CA ILE A 222 -1.93 4.35 -6.17
C ILE A 222 -2.81 3.46 -7.06
N ALA A 223 -2.90 2.17 -6.73
CA ALA A 223 -3.72 1.20 -7.44
C ALA A 223 -5.20 1.55 -7.47
N ARG A 224 -5.74 2.01 -6.34
CA ARG A 224 -7.15 2.39 -6.26
C ARG A 224 -7.43 3.65 -7.08
N PHE A 225 -6.55 4.66 -7.04
CA PHE A 225 -6.67 5.85 -7.89
C PHE A 225 -6.55 5.53 -9.39
N GLU A 226 -5.68 4.58 -9.72
CA GLU A 226 -5.52 4.07 -11.08
C GLU A 226 -6.79 3.34 -11.55
N GLY A 227 -7.41 2.52 -10.69
CA GLY A 227 -8.68 1.85 -10.98
C GLY A 227 -9.87 2.79 -11.20
N MET A 228 -9.80 4.01 -10.67
CA MET A 228 -10.79 5.08 -10.94
C MET A 228 -10.50 5.86 -12.23
N ALA A 229 -9.48 5.47 -12.99
CA ALA A 229 -8.99 6.18 -14.19
C ALA A 229 -8.56 7.65 -13.96
N GLN A 230 -8.40 8.08 -12.70
CA GLN A 230 -7.91 9.41 -12.35
C GLN A 230 -6.39 9.41 -12.15
N GLY A 231 -5.83 8.30 -11.67
CA GLY A 231 -4.42 8.17 -11.31
C GLY A 231 -4.02 9.07 -10.13
N ILE A 232 -2.81 8.86 -9.61
CA ILE A 232 -2.27 9.75 -8.58
C ILE A 232 -1.67 11.00 -9.22
N GLN A 233 -2.10 12.16 -8.72
CA GLN A 233 -1.72 13.49 -9.20
C GLN A 233 -1.41 14.37 -7.99
N TRP A 234 -0.61 15.43 -8.18
CA TRP A 234 -0.21 16.33 -7.11
C TRP A 234 -1.39 16.91 -6.31
N PHE A 235 -2.49 17.24 -7.00
CA PHE A 235 -3.69 17.80 -6.36
C PHE A 235 -4.51 16.76 -5.56
N ASN A 236 -4.33 15.47 -5.84
CA ASN A 236 -5.09 14.38 -5.20
C ASN A 236 -4.33 13.70 -4.06
N LEU A 237 -3.07 14.06 -3.80
CA LEU A 237 -2.25 13.44 -2.75
C LEU A 237 -2.86 13.59 -1.34
N ASN A 238 -3.56 14.71 -1.10
CA ASN A 238 -4.21 15.01 0.18
C ASN A 238 -5.68 14.57 0.24
N LYS A 239 -6.17 13.85 -0.77
CA LYS A 239 -7.57 13.40 -0.79
C LYS A 239 -7.65 11.97 -0.27
N SER A 240 -8.41 11.76 0.80
CA SER A 240 -8.73 10.39 1.24
C SER A 240 -9.79 9.78 0.32
N MET A 241 -9.66 8.48 0.07
CA MET A 241 -10.58 7.74 -0.78
C MET A 241 -11.80 7.20 -0.01
N LYS A 242 -11.69 7.04 1.31
CA LYS A 242 -12.81 6.55 2.12
C LYS A 242 -13.64 7.72 2.63
N PRO A 243 -14.98 7.67 2.49
CA PRO A 243 -15.82 8.63 3.19
C PRO A 243 -15.58 8.44 4.69
N ASN A 244 -15.20 9.53 5.37
CA ASN A 244 -14.93 9.58 6.82
C ASN A 244 -13.57 9.03 7.31
N ASP A 245 -12.58 8.84 6.44
CA ASP A 245 -11.18 8.57 6.84
C ASP A 245 -10.30 9.77 6.49
N ASN A 246 -9.42 10.17 7.41
CA ASN A 246 -8.45 11.26 7.17
C ASN A 246 -7.10 10.72 6.69
N PHE A 247 -6.94 9.40 6.54
CA PHE A 247 -5.70 8.82 6.02
C PHE A 247 -5.54 9.12 4.53
N THR A 248 -4.39 9.68 4.17
CA THR A 248 -3.98 10.08 2.82
C THR A 248 -2.61 9.51 2.49
N VAL A 249 -2.22 9.51 1.21
CA VAL A 249 -0.90 9.03 0.76
C VAL A 249 0.25 9.79 1.42
N LEU A 250 0.04 11.05 1.83
CA LEU A 250 1.03 11.85 2.55
C LEU A 250 1.42 11.31 3.94
N TYR A 251 0.60 10.43 4.55
CA TYR A 251 0.94 9.80 5.84
C TYR A 251 1.83 8.56 5.68
N CYS A 252 2.03 8.09 4.44
CA CYS A 252 2.92 6.99 4.11
C CYS A 252 4.31 7.52 3.80
#